data_AF-A0A6A0A4Z3-F1
#
_entry.id   AF-A0A6A0A4Z3-F1
#
_cell.length_a   1.000
_cell.length_b   1.000
_cell.length_c   1.000
_cell.angle_alpha   90.00
_cell.angle_beta   90.00
_cell.angle_gamma   90.00
#
_symmetry.space_group_name_H-M   'P 1'
#
loop_
_entity.id
_entity.type
_entity.pdbx_description
1 polymer ?
#
loop_
_entity_poly.entity_id
_entity_poly.type
_entity_poly.pdbx_seq_one_letter_code
_entity_poly.pdbx_strand_id
1 'polypeptide(L)'
;VADAILANNTLTHYDRPRVAQLCEKAGLYMQALQHYTDLPDIKRTIVNTHAIDPQSLVQYFGTLSREWALECLKELLVSNQQQNLQLVVNIAKEYTEQLSSAKVVEMFESQASYHGLYFYLGSRIAFSE
;
A
#
# COMPACT_ATOMS: atom_id res chain seq x y z
N VAL A 1 -14.82 4.85 20.23
CA VAL A 1 -14.27 4.45 21.54
C VAL A 1 -13.22 3.35 21.39
N ALA A 2 -13.47 2.27 20.63
CA ALA A 2 -12.46 1.23 20.35
C ALA A 2 -11.21 1.74 19.60
N ASP A 3 -11.37 2.62 18.60
CA ASP A 3 -10.24 3.27 17.89
C ASP A 3 -9.27 4.02 18.82
N ALA A 4 -9.81 4.72 19.82
CA ALA A 4 -8.99 5.50 20.76
C ALA A 4 -8.20 4.61 21.74
N ILE A 5 -8.64 3.38 21.96
CA ILE A 5 -7.97 2.42 22.86
C ILE A 5 -6.84 1.70 22.12
N LEU A 6 -7.04 1.35 20.85
CA LEU A 6 -6.02 0.74 19.99
C LEU A 6 -4.88 1.73 19.67
N ALA A 7 -5.19 3.02 19.51
CA ALA A 7 -4.19 4.07 19.29
C ALA A 7 -3.25 4.33 20.48
N ASN A 8 -3.63 3.92 21.70
CA ASN A 8 -2.89 4.25 22.92
C ASN A 8 -1.72 3.32 23.26
N ASN A 9 -1.42 2.32 22.40
CA ASN A 9 -0.21 1.47 22.49
C ASN A 9 0.04 0.83 23.89
N THR A 10 -1.00 0.67 24.71
CA THR A 10 -0.93 0.14 26.09
C THR A 10 -1.03 -1.39 26.15
N LEU A 11 -1.23 -2.06 25.01
CA LEU A 11 -1.34 -3.50 24.94
C LEU A 11 0.01 -4.11 24.49
N THR A 12 0.83 -4.53 25.45
CA THR A 12 2.12 -5.20 25.20
C THR A 12 1.99 -6.71 24.96
N HIS A 13 0.83 -7.30 25.26
CA HIS A 13 0.56 -8.75 25.15
C HIS A 13 -0.84 -9.03 24.56
N TYR A 14 -1.10 -8.57 23.34
CA TYR A 14 -2.30 -8.96 22.59
C TYR A 14 -1.92 -9.81 21.37
N ASP A 15 -2.83 -10.71 21.01
CA ASP A 15 -2.69 -11.53 19.83
C ASP A 15 -2.95 -10.66 18.59
N ARG A 16 -1.87 -10.05 18.09
CA ARG A 16 -1.86 -9.14 16.93
C ARG A 16 -2.67 -9.66 15.74
N PRO A 17 -2.52 -10.93 15.28
CA PRO A 17 -3.32 -11.44 14.18
C PRO A 17 -4.81 -11.53 14.52
N ARG A 18 -5.16 -11.82 15.78
CA ARG A 18 -6.57 -11.87 16.21
C ARG A 18 -7.22 -10.49 16.21
N VAL A 19 -6.49 -9.46 16.63
CA VAL A 19 -6.97 -8.07 16.59
C VAL A 19 -7.09 -7.58 15.15
N ALA A 20 -6.11 -7.87 14.29
CA ALA A 20 -6.16 -7.53 12.87
C ALA A 20 -7.39 -8.13 12.18
N GLN A 21 -7.71 -9.40 12.44
CA GLN A 21 -8.92 -10.05 11.92
C GLN A 21 -10.22 -9.40 12.40
N LEU A 22 -10.26 -8.92 13.65
CA LEU A 22 -11.44 -8.22 14.18
C LEU A 22 -11.58 -6.83 13.55
N CYS A 23 -10.47 -6.11 13.36
CA CYS A 23 -10.46 -4.85 12.64
C CYS A 23 -10.93 -5.02 11.19
N GLU A 24 -10.50 -6.07 10.51
CA GLU A 24 -10.95 -6.40 9.14
C GLU A 24 -12.45 -6.67 9.10
N LYS A 25 -12.99 -7.47 10.05
CA LYS A 25 -14.44 -7.72 10.16
C LYS A 25 -15.27 -6.47 10.47
N ALA A 26 -14.67 -5.48 11.15
CA ALA A 26 -15.30 -4.21 11.46
C ALA A 26 -15.19 -3.19 10.30
N GLY A 27 -14.49 -3.52 9.21
CA GLY A 27 -14.22 -2.61 8.09
C GLY A 27 -13.09 -1.60 8.35
N LEU A 28 -12.33 -1.77 9.44
CA LEU A 28 -11.20 -0.92 9.82
C LEU A 28 -9.89 -1.47 9.21
N TYR A 29 -9.79 -1.46 7.89
CA TYR A 29 -8.68 -2.10 7.16
C TYR A 29 -7.31 -1.44 7.43
N MET A 30 -7.26 -0.12 7.62
CA MET A 30 -6.00 0.58 7.94
C MET A 30 -5.42 0.15 9.29
N GLN A 31 -6.27 -0.04 10.30
CA GLN A 31 -5.86 -0.56 11.61
C GLN A 31 -5.41 -2.03 11.50
N ALA A 32 -6.11 -2.83 10.69
CA ALA A 32 -5.72 -4.21 10.42
C ALA A 32 -4.31 -4.30 9.79
N LEU A 33 -4.01 -3.45 8.80
CA LEU A 33 -2.70 -3.37 8.15
C LEU A 33 -1.55 -3.03 9.11
N GLN A 34 -1.79 -2.23 10.15
CA GLN A 34 -0.78 -1.90 11.16
C GLN A 34 -0.48 -3.07 12.10
N HIS A 35 -1.42 -4.00 12.25
CA HIS A 35 -1.28 -5.15 13.13
C HIS A 35 -0.84 -6.43 12.40
N TYR A 36 -1.05 -6.52 11.09
CA TYR A 36 -0.57 -7.64 10.29
C TYR A 36 0.95 -7.65 10.18
N THR A 37 1.54 -8.81 10.47
CA THR A 37 2.98 -9.06 10.39
C THR A 37 3.36 -9.92 9.18
N ASP A 38 2.38 -10.52 8.52
CA ASP A 38 2.59 -11.43 7.41
C ASP A 38 2.20 -10.78 6.08
N LEU A 39 3.12 -10.82 5.12
CA LEU A 39 2.89 -10.33 3.75
C LEU A 39 1.59 -10.85 3.10
N PRO A 40 1.22 -12.14 3.17
CA PRO A 40 -0.04 -12.60 2.56
C PRO A 40 -1.29 -11.90 3.12
N ASP A 41 -1.34 -11.65 4.43
CA ASP A 41 -2.48 -10.95 5.03
C ASP A 41 -2.51 -9.46 4.69
N ILE A 42 -1.34 -8.81 4.62
CA ILE A 42 -1.20 -7.43 4.16
C ILE A 42 -1.74 -7.31 2.74
N LYS A 43 -1.31 -8.19 1.83
CA LYS A 43 -1.76 -8.21 0.42
C LYS A 43 -3.28 -8.41 0.30
N ARG A 44 -3.86 -9.30 1.10
CA ARG A 44 -5.31 -9.53 1.13
C ARG A 44 -6.11 -8.33 1.67
N THR A 45 -5.51 -7.56 2.56
CA THR A 45 -6.18 -6.44 3.21
C THR A 45 -6.07 -5.17 2.38
N ILE A 46 -4.89 -4.93 1.77
CA ILE A 46 -4.59 -3.70 1.03
C ILE A 46 -5.43 -3.54 -0.24
N VAL A 47 -5.92 -4.64 -0.82
CA VAL A 47 -6.83 -4.59 -1.99
C VAL A 47 -8.17 -3.91 -1.69
N ASN A 48 -8.55 -3.77 -0.41
CA ASN A 48 -9.75 -3.04 0.01
C ASN A 48 -9.52 -1.51 0.00
N THR A 49 -8.90 -0.99 -1.07
CA THR A 49 -8.57 0.43 -1.23
C THR A 49 -9.79 1.35 -1.20
N HIS A 50 -10.97 0.85 -1.56
CA HIS A 50 -12.23 1.58 -1.52
C HIS A 50 -12.67 2.02 -0.12
N ALA A 51 -12.21 1.33 0.92
CA ALA A 51 -12.56 1.59 2.31
C ALA A 51 -11.39 2.19 3.12
N ILE A 52 -10.28 2.52 2.44
CA ILE A 52 -9.10 3.10 3.07
C ILE A 52 -8.86 4.48 2.46
N ASP A 53 -8.51 5.44 3.31
CA ASP A 53 -8.11 6.76 2.84
C ASP A 53 -6.77 6.66 2.07
N PRO A 54 -6.69 7.20 0.83
CA PRO A 54 -5.51 7.05 -0.01
C PRO A 54 -4.25 7.70 0.58
N GLN A 55 -4.37 8.79 1.35
CA GLN A 55 -3.21 9.43 1.99
C GLN A 55 -2.63 8.55 3.09
N SER A 56 -3.50 7.93 3.88
CA SER A 56 -3.09 6.98 4.92
C SER A 56 -2.35 5.78 4.32
N LEU A 57 -2.84 5.29 3.18
CA LEU A 57 -2.26 4.16 2.47
C LEU A 57 -0.87 4.50 1.90
N VAL A 58 -0.70 5.71 1.34
CA VAL A 58 0.61 6.22 0.91
C VAL A 58 1.61 6.24 2.07
N GLN A 59 1.22 6.81 3.21
CA GLN A 59 2.10 6.85 4.40
C GLN A 59 2.48 5.45 4.90
N TYR A 60 1.56 4.48 4.82
CA TYR A 60 1.84 3.09 5.20
C TYR A 60 2.94 2.48 4.34
N PHE A 61 2.96 2.76 3.04
CA PHE A 61 4.02 2.28 2.14
C PHE A 61 5.41 2.80 2.51
N GLY A 62 5.51 3.97 3.15
CA GLY A 62 6.77 4.49 3.71
C GLY A 62 7.30 3.68 4.91
N THR A 63 6.46 2.87 5.57
CA THR A 63 6.89 2.00 6.67
C THR A 63 7.28 0.60 6.21
N LEU A 64 6.89 0.21 4.99
CA LEU A 64 7.20 -1.09 4.41
C LEU A 64 8.63 -1.16 3.86
N SER A 65 9.20 -2.37 3.83
CA SER A 65 10.44 -2.62 3.10
C SER A 65 10.22 -2.50 1.59
N ARG A 66 11.29 -2.21 0.84
CA ARG A 66 11.25 -2.11 -0.63
C ARG A 66 10.59 -3.31 -1.30
N GLU A 67 10.95 -4.52 -0.86
CA GLU A 67 10.45 -5.77 -1.44
C GLU A 67 8.95 -5.93 -1.18
N TRP A 68 8.51 -5.67 0.05
CA TRP A 68 7.11 -5.80 0.43
C TRP A 68 6.24 -4.73 -0.23
N ALA A 69 6.75 -3.51 -0.35
CA ALA A 69 6.09 -2.43 -1.06
C ALA A 69 5.87 -2.80 -2.54
N LEU A 70 6.89 -3.31 -3.24
CA LEU A 70 6.73 -3.74 -4.64
C LEU A 70 5.72 -4.88 -4.80
N GLU A 71 5.74 -5.87 -3.91
CA GLU A 71 4.78 -6.98 -3.94
C GLU A 71 3.34 -6.49 -3.67
N CYS A 72 3.15 -5.55 -2.76
CA CYS A 72 1.84 -4.96 -2.48
C CYS A 72 1.33 -4.09 -3.64
N LEU A 73 2.20 -3.31 -4.29
CA LEU A 73 1.83 -2.51 -5.47
C LEU A 73 1.41 -3.39 -6.65
N LYS A 74 2.08 -4.53 -6.86
CA LYS A 74 1.66 -5.53 -7.85
C LYS A 74 0.26 -6.06 -7.54
N GLU A 75 0.02 -6.48 -6.29
CA GLU A 75 -1.29 -7.01 -5.88
C GLU A 75 -2.41 -5.98 -6.09
N LEU A 76 -2.15 -4.70 -5.81
CA LEU A 76 -3.09 -3.60 -6.08
C LEU A 76 -3.43 -3.47 -7.58
N LEU A 77 -2.44 -3.61 -8.45
CA LEU A 77 -2.65 -3.57 -9.91
C LEU A 77 -3.41 -4.80 -10.42
N VAL A 78 -3.13 -5.99 -9.88
CA VAL A 78 -3.83 -7.24 -10.23
C VAL A 78 -5.29 -7.19 -9.79
N SER A 79 -5.56 -6.70 -8.58
CA SER A 79 -6.91 -6.64 -8.03
C SER A 79 -7.81 -5.68 -8.80
N ASN A 80 -7.34 -4.44 -9.05
CA ASN A 80 -8.11 -3.47 -9.82
C ASN A 80 -7.21 -2.41 -10.44
N GLN A 81 -6.68 -2.72 -11.63
CA GLN A 81 -5.73 -1.86 -12.33
C GLN A 81 -6.25 -0.44 -12.55
N GLN A 82 -7.52 -0.26 -12.95
CA GLN A 82 -8.04 1.06 -13.31
C GLN A 82 -8.25 1.97 -12.08
N GLN A 83 -8.87 1.45 -11.02
CA GLN A 83 -9.14 2.24 -9.81
C GLN A 83 -7.86 2.52 -9.02
N ASN A 84 -6.97 1.54 -8.92
CA ASN A 84 -5.76 1.66 -8.11
C ASN A 84 -4.62 2.36 -8.85
N LEU A 85 -4.72 2.59 -10.17
CA LEU A 85 -3.64 3.17 -10.98
C LEU A 85 -3.11 4.48 -10.41
N GLN A 86 -4.02 5.42 -10.11
CA GLN A 86 -3.70 6.75 -9.59
C GLN A 86 -2.92 6.63 -8.26
N LEU A 87 -3.41 5.78 -7.36
CA LEU A 87 -2.79 5.54 -6.06
C LEU A 87 -1.39 4.92 -6.21
N VAL A 88 -1.26 3.85 -6.99
CA VAL A 88 0.02 3.16 -7.25
C VAL A 88 1.04 4.11 -7.87
N VAL A 89 0.62 4.94 -8.82
CA VAL A 89 1.48 5.95 -9.45
C VAL A 89 1.92 7.00 -8.43
N ASN A 90 1.03 7.47 -7.55
CA ASN A 90 1.39 8.45 -6.52
C ASN A 90 2.39 7.88 -5.49
N ILE A 91 2.15 6.66 -5.00
CA ILE A 91 3.09 5.95 -4.10
C ILE A 91 4.44 5.76 -4.79
N ALA A 92 4.42 5.31 -6.05
CA ALA A 92 5.63 5.12 -6.82
C ALA A 92 6.41 6.43 -6.98
N LYS A 93 5.74 7.57 -7.23
CA LYS A 93 6.38 8.89 -7.29
C LYS A 93 7.02 9.28 -5.97
N GLU A 94 6.28 9.19 -4.87
CA GLU A 94 6.73 9.63 -3.55
C GLU A 94 7.89 8.79 -3.01
N TYR A 95 7.83 7.46 -3.18
CA TYR A 95 8.85 6.53 -2.68
C TYR A 95 9.76 5.98 -3.78
N THR A 96 9.95 6.71 -4.88
CA THR A 96 10.82 6.30 -6.01
C THR A 96 12.24 6.00 -5.57
N GLU A 97 12.80 6.80 -4.67
CA GLU A 97 14.18 6.62 -4.19
C GLU A 97 14.35 5.29 -3.44
N GLN A 98 13.36 4.92 -2.62
CA GLN A 98 13.33 3.67 -1.88
C GLN A 98 13.06 2.45 -2.78
N LEU A 99 12.11 2.56 -3.71
CA LEU A 99 11.68 1.45 -4.58
C LEU A 99 12.69 1.17 -5.72
N SER A 100 13.44 2.20 -6.10
CA SER A 100 14.24 2.31 -7.32
C SER A 100 13.41 2.33 -8.60
N SER A 101 13.67 3.32 -9.46
CA SER A 101 12.97 3.52 -10.73
C SER A 101 12.96 2.30 -11.64
N ALA A 102 14.08 1.59 -11.76
CA ALA A 102 14.18 0.40 -12.60
C ALA A 102 13.18 -0.69 -12.18
N LYS A 103 12.98 -0.90 -10.89
CA LYS A 103 12.03 -1.90 -10.38
C LYS A 103 10.58 -1.46 -10.51
N VAL A 104 10.30 -0.17 -10.38
CA VAL A 104 8.97 0.38 -10.61
C VAL A 104 8.58 0.23 -12.09
N VAL A 105 9.50 0.50 -13.02
CA VAL A 105 9.27 0.31 -14.46
C VAL A 105 9.05 -1.17 -14.78
N GLU A 106 9.93 -2.06 -14.33
CA GLU A 106 9.81 -3.52 -14.51
C GLU A 106 8.46 -4.05 -13.98
N MET A 107 8.01 -3.53 -12.83
CA MET A 107 6.70 -3.86 -12.26
C MET A 107 5.55 -3.41 -13.17
N PHE A 108 5.54 -2.16 -13.64
CA PHE A 108 4.47 -1.67 -14.52
C PHE A 108 4.45 -2.41 -15.87
N GLU A 109 5.62 -2.76 -16.42
CA GLU A 109 5.74 -3.55 -17.65
C GLU A 109 5.22 -4.98 -17.44
N SER A 110 5.59 -5.63 -16.34
CA SER A 110 5.10 -6.97 -16.00
C SER A 110 3.58 -7.03 -15.82
N GLN A 111 2.95 -5.93 -15.45
CA GLN A 111 1.49 -5.82 -15.29
C GLN A 111 0.80 -5.22 -16.52
N ALA A 112 1.51 -5.09 -17.66
CA ALA A 112 1.03 -4.47 -18.89
C ALA A 112 0.36 -3.09 -18.68
N SER A 113 0.83 -2.34 -17.68
CA SER A 113 0.24 -1.09 -17.24
C SER A 113 0.89 0.11 -17.91
N TYR A 114 0.68 0.24 -19.21
CA TYR A 114 1.28 1.28 -20.05
C TYR A 114 0.83 2.70 -19.64
N HIS A 115 -0.41 2.86 -19.21
CA HIS A 115 -0.90 4.15 -18.68
C HIS A 115 -0.18 4.55 -17.39
N GLY A 116 0.03 3.60 -16.46
CA GLY A 116 0.76 3.86 -15.21
C GLY A 116 2.21 4.24 -15.47
N LEU A 117 2.86 3.53 -16.40
CA LEU A 117 4.21 3.85 -16.85
C LEU A 117 4.30 5.25 -17.45
N TYR A 118 3.34 5.63 -18.31
CA TYR A 118 3.28 6.97 -18.90
C TYR A 118 3.15 8.06 -17.84
N PHE A 119 2.24 7.92 -16.87
CA PHE A 119 2.07 8.90 -15.80
C PHE A 119 3.26 8.98 -14.85
N TYR A 120 3.92 7.85 -14.57
CA TYR A 120 5.11 7.78 -13.74
C TYR A 120 6.33 8.43 -14.42
N LEU A 121 6.56 8.12 -15.70
CA LEU A 121 7.63 8.74 -16.48
C LEU A 121 7.39 10.23 -16.71
N GLY A 122 6.15 10.62 -17.01
CA GLY A 122 5.77 12.02 -17.20
C GLY A 122 6.09 12.89 -15.99
N SER A 123 5.84 12.39 -14.76
CA SER A 123 6.23 13.14 -13.55
C SER A 123 7.73 13.25 -13.35
N ARG A 124 8.51 12.27 -13.81
CA ARG A 124 9.98 12.33 -13.68
C ARG A 124 10.58 13.33 -14.65
N ILE A 125 10.02 13.45 -15.86
CA ILE A 125 10.46 14.45 -16.85
C ILE A 125 10.13 15.85 -16.34
N ALA A 126 8.94 16.05 -15.77
CA ALA A 126 8.55 17.33 -15.15
C ALA A 126 9.40 17.71 -13.92
N PHE A 127 10.04 16.74 -13.25
CA PHE A 127 10.96 16.98 -12.14
C PHE A 127 12.40 17.24 -12.61
N SER A 128 12.69 17.06 -13.91
CA SER A 128 14.02 17.20 -14.51
C SER A 128 14.21 18.52 -15.29
N GLU A 129 13.26 19.45 -15.21
CA GLU A 129 13.38 20.83 -15.70
C GLU A 129 13.66 21.82 -14.55
#